data_AF-A0A832UI26-F1
#
_entry.id   AF-A0A832UI26-F1
#
_cell.length_a   1.000
_cell.length_b   1.000
_cell.length_c   1.000
_cell.angle_alpha   90.00
_cell.angle_beta   90.00
_cell.angle_gamma   90.00
#
_symmetry.space_group_name_H-M   'P 1'
#
loop_
_entity.id
_entity.type
_entity.pdbx_description
1 polymer ?
#
loop_
_entity_poly.entity_id
_entity_poly.type
_entity_poly.pdbx_seq_one_letter_code
_entity_poly.pdbx_strand_id
1 'polypeptide(L)' 'MKVVIKIGGSILAPKEFDFVFAKKLAGKLKEWSRKHEIAIVIGGGKLSREFGEI' A
#
# COMPACT_ATOMS: atom_id res chain seq x y z
N MET A 1 -17.16 6.82 8.95
CA MET A 1 -17.27 5.45 8.38
C MET A 1 -15.92 4.77 8.53
N LYS A 2 -15.90 3.48 8.86
CA LYS A 2 -14.68 2.68 9.01
C LYS A 2 -14.40 1.93 7.71
N VAL A 3 -13.20 2.07 7.17
CA VAL A 3 -12.82 1.51 5.88
C VAL A 3 -11.49 0.76 6.00
N VAL A 4 -11.46 -0.48 5.52
CA VAL A 4 -10.24 -1.26 5.39
C VAL A 4 -9.85 -1.32 3.92
N ILE A 5 -8.62 -0.91 3.61
CA ILE A 5 -8.10 -0.88 2.24
C ILE A 5 -6.98 -1.92 2.14
N LYS A 6 -7.18 -2.95 1.32
CA LYS A 6 -6.13 -3.91 0.99
C LYS A 6 -5.46 -3.51 -0.32
N ILE A 7 -4.15 -3.29 -0.26
CA ILE A 7 -3.32 -2.93 -1.41
C ILE A 7 -2.38 -4.12 -1.70
N GLY A 8 -2.39 -4.58 -2.95
CA GLY A 8 -1.42 -5.59 -3.39
C GLY A 8 0.00 -5.03 -3.38
N GLY A 9 0.96 -5.76 -2.80
CA GLY A 9 2.35 -5.30 -2.75
C GLY A 9 2.99 -5.07 -4.13
N SER A 10 2.51 -5.78 -5.15
CA SER A 10 2.92 -5.58 -6.55
C SER A 10 2.52 -4.20 -7.11
N ILE A 11 1.57 -3.50 -6.49
CA ILE A 11 1.19 -2.13 -6.86
C ILE A 11 2.27 -1.13 -6.37
N LEU A 12 2.80 -1.34 -5.17
CA LEU A 12 3.85 -0.48 -4.61
C LEU A 12 5.25 -0.87 -5.07
N ALA A 13 5.46 -2.16 -5.37
CA ALA A 13 6.73 -2.70 -5.82
C ALA A 13 6.54 -3.68 -7.00
N PRO A 14 6.22 -3.19 -8.21
CA PRO A 14 6.03 -4.03 -9.39
C PRO A 14 7.33 -4.69 -9.88
N LYS A 15 8.46 -3.96 -9.82
CA LYS A 15 9.83 -4.47 -10.04
C LYS A 15 10.74 -4.07 -8.90
N GLU A 16 10.78 -2.76 -8.66
CA GLU A 16 11.38 -2.08 -7.51
C GLU A 16 10.29 -1.24 -6.84
N PHE A 17 10.58 -0.71 -5.64
CA PHE A 17 9.62 0.12 -4.92
C PHE A 17 9.40 1.47 -5.62
N ASP A 18 8.15 1.78 -5.96
CA ASP A 18 7.78 3.05 -6.58
C ASP A 18 7.46 4.11 -5.50
N PHE A 19 8.50 4.85 -5.12
CA PHE A 19 8.39 5.94 -4.13
C PHE A 19 7.46 7.06 -4.59
N VAL A 20 7.38 7.34 -5.88
CA VAL A 20 6.54 8.43 -6.42
C VAL A 20 5.07 8.06 -6.28
N PHE A 21 4.70 6.85 -6.69
CA PHE A 21 3.35 6.33 -6.51
C PHE A 21 2.99 6.21 -5.03
N ALA A 22 3.86 5.64 -4.20
CA ALA A 22 3.63 5.50 -2.77
C ALA A 22 3.34 6.86 -2.09
N LYS A 23 4.13 7.89 -2.42
CA LYS A 23 3.94 9.25 -1.87
C LYS A 23 2.63 9.88 -2.34
N LYS A 24 2.28 9.72 -3.62
CA LYS A 24 1.00 10.21 -4.18
C LYS A 24 -0.20 9.51 -3.52
N LEU A 25 -0.12 8.20 -3.32
CA LEU A 25 -1.15 7.41 -2.66
C LEU A 25 -1.30 7.82 -1.20
N ALA A 26 -0.18 7.97 -0.47
CA ALA A 26 -0.18 8.42 0.92
C ALA A 26 -0.83 9.81 1.07
N GLY A 27 -0.56 10.75 0.16
CA GLY A 27 -1.20 12.07 0.15
C GLY A 27 -2.72 11.97 0.05
N LYS A 28 -3.23 11.18 -0.89
CA LYS A 28 -4.69 10.95 -1.06
C LYS A 28 -5.31 10.26 0.16
N LEU A 29 -4.66 9.24 0.70
CA LEU A 29 -5.16 8.51 1.88
C LEU A 29 -5.18 9.39 3.12
N LYS A 30 -4.19 10.28 3.30
CA LYS A 30 -4.16 11.26 4.39
C LYS A 30 -5.26 12.30 4.30
N GLU A 31 -5.60 12.73 3.08
CA GLU A 31 -6.74 13.62 2.88
C GLU A 31 -8.06 12.90 3.19
N TRP A 32 -8.19 11.66 2.73
CA TRP A 32 -9.39 10.85 2.94
C TRP A 32 -9.58 10.46 4.42
N SER A 33 -8.49 10.20 5.14
CA SER A 33 -8.54 9.86 6.57
C SER A 33 -9.06 10.99 7.46
N ARG A 34 -9.17 12.22 6.95
CA ARG A 34 -9.80 13.33 7.69
C ARG A 34 -11.31 13.15 7.86
N LYS A 35 -11.94 12.35 7.00
CA LYS A 35 -13.40 12.10 6.99
C LYS A 35 -13.76 10.67 7.36
N HIS A 36 -12.79 9.76 7.36
CA HIS A 36 -12.99 8.33 7.55
C HIS A 36 -11.92 7.74 8.46
N GLU A 37 -12.28 6.77 9.28
CA GLU A 37 -11.31 5.94 9.99
C GLU A 37 -10.81 4.87 9.02
N ILE A 38 -9.51 4.90 8.70
CA ILE A 38 -8.93 4.05 7.65
C ILE A 38 -7.89 3.13 8.27
N ALA A 39 -8.00 1.83 7.97
CA ALA A 39 -6.94 0.85 8.15
C ALA A 39 -6.42 0.39 6.79
N ILE A 40 -5.11 0.20 6.66
CA ILE A 40 -4.47 -0.17 5.40
C ILE A 40 -3.69 -1.47 5.61
N VAL A 41 -3.88 -2.44 4.72
CA VAL A 41 -3.12 -3.69 4.67
C VAL A 41 -2.35 -3.74 3.35
N ILE A 42 -1.04 -3.90 3.42
CA ILE A 42 -0.14 -3.98 2.27
C ILE A 42 0.37 -5.42 2.14
N GLY A 43 0.29 -6.00 0.94
CA GLY A 43 0.95 -7.29 0.65
C GLY A 43 2.46 -7.14 0.41
N GLY A 44 3.24 -8.22 0.51
CA GLY A 44 4.70 -8.18 0.36
C GLY A 44 5.24 -8.07 -1.07
N GLY A 45 4.40 -8.23 -2.10
CA GLY A 45 4.74 -7.92 -3.49
C GLY A 45 5.80 -8.84 -4.12
N LYS A 46 6.64 -8.29 -5.00
CA LYS A 46 7.76 -9.02 -5.61
C LYS A 46 8.81 -9.43 -4.58
N LEU A 47 9.14 -8.53 -3.64
CA LEU A 47 10.13 -8.78 -2.60
C LEU A 47 9.78 -10.04 -1.77
N SER A 48 8.51 -10.18 -1.37
CA SER A 48 8.07 -11.38 -0.65
C SER A 48 8.07 -12.66 -1.50
N ARG A 49 8.01 -12.59 -2.82
CA ARG A 49 8.11 -13.79 -3.68
C ARG A 49 9.57 -14.17 -3.94
N GLU A 50 10.46 -13.19 -3.91
CA GLU A 50 11.90 -13.39 -4.14
C GLU A 50 12.63 -13.83 -2.87
N PHE A 51 12.20 -13.33 -1.71
CA PHE A 51 12.88 -13.55 -0.43
C PHE A 51 12.01 -14.20 0.64
N GLY A 52 10.70 -14.27 0.42
CA GLY A 52 9.78 -14.93 1.35
C GLY A 52 9.80 -16.43 1.12
N GLU A 53 10.85 -17.08 1.61
CA GLU A 53 10.79 -18.51 1.89
C GLU A 53 9.84 -18.71 3.09
N ILE A 54 8.71 -19.35 2.82
CA ILE A 54 7.90 -20.11 3.79
C ILE A 54 7.77 -21.51 3.21
#